data_AF-A0A2T2WAR4-F1
#
_entry.id   AF-A0A2T2WAR4-F1
#
_cell.length_a   1.000
_cell.length_b   1.000
_cell.length_c   1.000
_cell.angle_alpha   90.00
_cell.angle_beta   90.00
_cell.angle_gamma   90.00
#
_symmetry.space_group_name_H-M   'P 1'
#
loop_
_entity.id
_entity.type
_entity.pdbx_description
1 polymer ?
#
loop_
_entity_poly.entity_id
_entity_poly.type
_entity_poly.pdbx_seq_one_letter_code
_entity_poly.pdbx_strand_id
1 'polypeptide(L)'
;MIQPTLLKKLEVLPESLQTEVLHYVEFLLERHLRNRTSNLLEIQQELQQELQQITPEEAEKRYGYGSLKGQIIMSDDFDEPLEDLAEYM
;
A
#
# COMPACT_ATOMS: atom_id res chain seq x y z
N MET A 1 2.41 21.02 -6.31
CA MET A 1 2.95 21.97 -7.32
C MET A 1 2.60 21.62 -8.77
N ILE A 2 2.25 20.37 -9.14
CA ILE A 2 1.97 19.94 -10.54
C ILE A 2 0.49 19.87 -10.95
N GLN A 3 -0.44 19.88 -10.00
CA GLN A 3 -1.89 19.79 -10.27
C GLN A 3 -2.42 20.95 -11.14
N PRO A 4 -2.10 22.25 -10.88
CA PRO A 4 -2.71 23.34 -11.65
C PRO A 4 -2.23 23.39 -13.10
N THR A 5 -1.00 22.92 -13.37
CA THR A 5 -0.44 22.85 -14.72
C THR A 5 -1.04 21.71 -15.55
N LEU A 6 -1.41 20.59 -14.91
CA LEU A 6 -2.01 19.45 -15.59
C LEU A 6 -3.43 19.76 -16.08
N LEU A 7 -4.24 20.39 -15.23
CA LEU A 7 -5.62 20.78 -15.56
C LEU A 7 -5.67 21.71 -16.77
N LYS A 8 -4.84 22.77 -16.75
CA LYS A 8 -4.75 23.73 -17.86
C LYS A 8 -4.33 23.08 -19.19
N LYS A 9 -3.53 22.00 -19.14
CA LYS A 9 -3.10 21.27 -20.35
C LYS A 9 -4.18 20.32 -20.86
N LEU A 10 -4.95 19.71 -19.97
CA LEU A 10 -6.08 18.84 -20.31
C LEU A 10 -7.22 19.58 -21.01
N GLU A 11 -7.56 20.79 -20.55
CA GLU A 11 -8.63 21.60 -21.14
C GLU A 11 -8.34 22.04 -22.59
N VAL A 12 -7.07 22.08 -23.00
CA VAL A 12 -6.65 22.48 -24.36
C VAL A 12 -6.66 21.27 -25.32
N LEU A 13 -6.72 20.05 -24.80
CA LEU A 13 -6.67 18.83 -25.62
C LEU A 13 -8.06 18.45 -26.15
N PRO A 14 -8.14 17.87 -27.37
CA PRO A 14 -9.35 17.24 -27.88
C PRO A 14 -9.84 16.11 -26.97
N GLU A 15 -11.16 15.89 -26.91
CA GLU A 15 -11.77 14.85 -26.07
C GLU A 15 -11.15 13.46 -26.28
N SER A 16 -10.75 13.11 -27.50
CA SER A 16 -10.11 11.82 -27.80
C SER A 16 -8.80 11.60 -27.03
N LEU A 17 -7.99 12.65 -26.86
CA LEU A 17 -6.73 12.58 -26.13
C LEU A 17 -6.96 12.65 -24.62
N GLN A 18 -8.02 13.31 -24.16
CA GLN A 18 -8.40 13.29 -22.74
C GLN A 18 -8.76 11.87 -22.29
N THR A 19 -9.48 11.11 -23.13
CA THR A 19 -9.80 9.69 -22.86
C THR A 19 -8.55 8.82 -22.76
N GLU A 20 -7.55 9.02 -23.63
CA GLU A 20 -6.29 8.29 -23.55
C GLU A 20 -5.52 8.62 -22.27
N VAL A 21 -5.49 9.89 -21.88
CA VAL A 21 -4.89 10.31 -20.61
C VAL A 21 -5.62 9.71 -19.42
N LEU A 22 -6.96 9.65 -19.44
CA LEU A 22 -7.76 9.01 -18.40
C LEU A 22 -7.36 7.55 -18.22
N HIS A 23 -7.35 6.77 -19.30
CA HIS A 23 -6.94 5.35 -19.25
C HIS A 23 -5.51 5.19 -18.74
N TYR A 24 -4.60 6.10 -19.11
CA TYR A 24 -3.23 6.04 -18.64
C TYR A 24 -3.10 6.37 -17.14
N VAL A 25 -3.89 7.32 -16.63
CA VAL A 25 -3.96 7.61 -15.20
C VAL A 25 -4.48 6.40 -14.43
N GLU A 26 -5.56 5.77 -14.89
CA GLU A 26 -6.10 4.53 -14.31
C GLU A 26 -5.03 3.42 -14.30
N PHE A 27 -4.34 3.21 -15.41
CA PHE A 27 -3.25 2.25 -15.51
C PHE A 27 -2.11 2.54 -14.52
N LEU A 28 -1.71 3.80 -14.36
CA LEU A 28 -0.66 4.18 -13.43
C LEU A 28 -1.06 3.92 -11.98
N LEU A 29 -2.32 4.18 -11.61
CA LEU A 29 -2.85 3.88 -10.29
C LEU A 29 -2.85 2.37 -10.04
N GLU A 30 -3.40 1.58 -10.96
CA GLU A 30 -3.45 0.12 -10.86
C GLU A 30 -2.05 -0.49 -10.79
N ARG A 31 -1.08 0.04 -11.57
CA ARG A 31 0.33 -0.38 -11.51
C ARG A 31 0.97 -0.07 -10.17
N HIS A 32 0.68 1.10 -9.58
CA HIS A 32 1.20 1.46 -8.26
C HIS A 32 0.62 0.59 -7.14
N LEU A 33 -0.68 0.28 -7.20
CA LEU A 33 -1.33 -0.63 -6.27
C LEU A 33 -0.74 -2.03 -6.39
N ARG A 34 -0.68 -2.60 -7.59
CA ARG A 34 -0.07 -3.92 -7.84
C ARG A 34 1.36 -4.00 -7.31
N ASN A 35 2.20 -3.02 -7.60
CA ASN A 35 3.59 -3.02 -7.14
C ASN A 35 3.71 -2.93 -5.62
N ARG A 36 2.86 -2.12 -4.97
CA ARG A 36 2.81 -2.02 -3.50
C ARG A 36 2.36 -3.35 -2.88
N THR A 37 1.28 -3.93 -3.41
CA THR A 37 0.70 -5.19 -2.95
C THR A 37 1.70 -6.34 -3.12
N SER A 38 2.32 -6.51 -4.29
CA SER A 38 3.35 -7.53 -4.50
C SER A 38 4.49 -7.44 -3.49
N ASN A 39 5.01 -6.22 -3.24
CA ASN A 39 6.08 -6.03 -2.28
C ASN A 39 5.66 -6.33 -0.83
N LEU A 40 4.43 -5.97 -0.44
CA LEU A 40 3.87 -6.30 0.88
C LEU A 40 3.65 -7.81 1.07
N LEU A 41 3.18 -8.52 0.05
CA LEU A 41 2.98 -9.97 0.12
C LEU A 41 4.32 -10.73 0.23
N GLU A 42 5.36 -10.28 -0.49
CA GLU A 42 6.70 -10.86 -0.38
C GLU A 42 7.26 -10.69 1.05
N ILE A 43 7.19 -9.47 1.60
CA ILE A 43 7.63 -9.19 2.99
C ILE A 43 6.84 -10.04 4.00
N GLN A 44 5.52 -10.17 3.82
CA GLN A 44 4.70 -11.00 4.71
C GLN A 44 5.09 -12.49 4.65
N GLN A 45 5.38 -13.01 3.45
CA GLN A 45 5.79 -14.40 3.28
C GLN A 45 7.17 -14.67 3.90
N GLU A 46 8.13 -13.75 3.74
CA GLU A 46 9.45 -13.85 4.38
C GLU A 46 9.33 -13.86 5.91
N LEU A 47 8.55 -12.94 6.49
CA LEU A 47 8.27 -12.89 7.94
C LEU A 47 7.62 -14.19 8.44
N GLN A 48 6.64 -14.74 7.71
CA GLN A 48 6.00 -16.00 8.07
C GLN A 48 6.97 -17.18 8.06
N GLN A 49 7.90 -17.22 7.10
CA GLN A 49 8.92 -18.27 7.01
C GLN A 49 9.97 -18.16 8.12
N GLU A 50 10.37 -16.93 8.47
CA GLU A 50 11.29 -16.70 9.58
C GLU A 50 10.66 -17.11 10.91
N LEU A 51 9.42 -16.70 11.18
CA LEU A 51 8.71 -17.04 12.43
C LEU A 51 8.49 -18.54 12.62
N GLN A 52 8.39 -19.33 11.54
CA GLN A 52 8.29 -20.79 11.61
C GLN A 52 9.60 -21.47 12.04
N GLN A 53 10.73 -20.78 11.91
CA GLN A 53 12.07 -21.34 12.18
C GLN A 53 12.63 -20.89 13.53
N ILE A 54 12.04 -19.88 14.19
CA ILE A 54 12.52 -19.42 15.49
C ILE A 54 11.96 -20.31 16.60
N THR A 55 12.82 -20.78 17.49
CA THR A 55 12.40 -21.43 18.73
C THR A 55 11.79 -20.39 19.69
N PRO A 56 10.82 -20.77 20.55
CA PRO A 56 10.18 -19.84 21.49
C PRO A 56 11.17 -19.07 22.38
N GLU A 57 12.32 -19.68 22.68
CA GLU A 57 13.38 -19.09 23.50
C GLU A 57 14.19 -17.99 22.78
N GLU A 58 14.30 -18.03 21.45
CA GLU A 58 14.97 -16.99 20.66
C GLU A 58 14.03 -15.82 20.32
N ALA A 59 12.72 -16.08 20.24
CA ALA A 59 11.68 -15.08 20.04
C ALA A 59 11.70 -13.99 21.12
N GLU A 60 11.74 -14.42 22.38
CA GLU A 60 11.76 -13.53 23.55
C GLU A 60 13.04 -12.67 23.63
N LYS A 61 14.16 -13.17 23.10
CA LYS A 61 15.44 -12.43 23.07
C LYS A 61 15.51 -11.40 21.94
N ARG A 62 14.84 -11.64 20.81
CA ARG A 62 14.90 -10.75 19.63
C ARG A 62 13.86 -9.65 19.65
N TYR A 63 12.64 -9.95 20.10
CA TYR A 63 11.52 -9.00 20.10
C TYR A 63 11.12 -8.66 21.54
N GLY A 64 11.92 -7.78 22.16
CA GLY A 64 11.60 -7.27 23.50
C GLY A 64 10.29 -6.48 23.54
N TYR A 65 9.76 -6.26 24.74
CA TYR A 65 8.56 -5.43 24.95
C TYR A 65 8.73 -4.05 24.30
N GLY A 66 7.78 -3.67 23.44
CA GLY A 66 7.82 -2.40 22.70
C GLY A 66 8.68 -2.40 21.44
N SER A 67 9.23 -3.53 21.00
CA SER A 67 9.98 -3.66 19.74
C SER A 67 9.20 -3.23 18.49
N LEU A 68 7.86 -3.33 18.54
CA LEU A 68 6.95 -2.91 17.46
C LEU A 68 6.29 -1.55 17.71
N LYS A 69 6.70 -0.81 18.76
CA LYS A 69 6.12 0.50 19.09
C LYS A 69 6.41 1.49 17.96
N GLY A 70 5.34 2.00 17.33
CA GLY A 70 5.43 2.92 16.20
C GLY A 70 5.61 2.25 14.84
N GLN A 71 5.70 0.92 14.79
CA GLN A 71 5.67 0.16 13.53
C GLN A 71 4.25 -0.28 13.16
N ILE A 72 3.39 -0.48 14.16
CA ILE A 72 1.97 -0.78 13.95
C ILE A 72 1.21 0.56 13.89
N ILE A 73 0.53 0.80 12.77
CA ILE A 73 -0.37 1.93 12.58
C ILE A 73 -1.79 1.38 12.69
N MET A 74 -2.58 1.96 13.58
CA MET A 74 -3.99 1.61 13.82
C MET A 74 -4.81 2.90 13.76
N SER A 75 -5.97 2.85 13.11
CA SER A 75 -6.98 3.91 13.15
C SER A 75 -7.49 4.13 14.58
N ASP A 76 -8.04 5.32 14.86
CA ASP A 76 -8.64 5.60 16.18
C ASP A 76 -9.88 4.71 16.44
N ASP A 77 -10.52 4.23 15.38
CA ASP A 77 -11.59 3.23 15.41
C ASP A 77 -11.05 1.87 14.95
N PHE A 78 -11.12 0.86 15.83
CA PHE A 78 -10.62 -0.48 15.56
C PHE A 78 -11.52 -1.26 14.59
N ASP A 79 -12.82 -0.94 14.57
CA ASP A 79 -13.79 -1.60 13.69
C ASP A 79 -13.76 -0.99 12.27
N GLU A 80 -13.05 0.13 12.08
CA GLU A 80 -12.83 0.71 10.76
C GLU A 80 -11.89 -0.20 9.94
N PRO A 81 -12.35 -0.75 8.81
CA PRO A 81 -11.50 -1.59 7.99
C PRO A 81 -10.34 -0.76 7.45
N LEU A 82 -9.15 -1.35 7.41
CA LEU A 82 -8.03 -0.73 6.71
C LEU A 82 -8.45 -0.45 5.27
N GLU A 83 -8.08 0.71 4.73
CA GLU A 83 -8.46 1.16 3.38
C GLU A 83 -8.15 0.09 2.31
N ASP A 84 -7.04 -0.64 2.48
CA ASP A 84 -6.62 -1.74 1.61
C ASP A 84 -7.41 -3.06 1.80
N LEU A 85 -8.09 -3.24 2.94
CA LEU A 85 -8.92 -4.42 3.28
C LEU A 85 -10.43 -4.16 3.17
N ALA A 86 -10.84 -2.90 3.07
CA ALA A 86 -12.25 -2.50 2.93
C ALA A 86 -12.88 -3.09 1.65
N GLU A 87 -12.09 -3.35 0.60
CA GLU A 87 -12.56 -3.95 -0.65
C GLU A 87 -12.88 -5.46 -0.52
N TYR A 88 -12.48 -6.11 0.57
CA TYR A 88 -12.63 -7.55 0.80
C TYR A 88 -13.66 -7.93 1.88
N MET A 89 -14.28 -6.96 2.56
CA MET A 89 -15.21 -7.15 3.67
C MET A 89 -16.68 -7.00 3.24
#